data_AF-A0A2D6IVQ4-F1
#
_entry.id   AF-A0A2D6IVQ4-F1
#
_cell.length_a   1.000
_cell.length_b   1.000
_cell.length_c   1.000
_cell.angle_alpha   90.00
_cell.angle_beta   90.00
_cell.angle_gamma   90.00
#
_symmetry.space_group_name_H-M   'P 1'
#
loop_
_entity.id
_entity.type
_entity.pdbx_description
1 polymer ?
#
loop_
_entity_poly.entity_id
_entity_poly.type
_entity_poly.pdbx_seq_one_letter_code
_entity_poly.pdbx_strand_id
1 'polypeptide(L)'
;MTWVEFFFMFYGRSNWGMVPRMDGPDGLQVSGTSPEYMIMGATVGLLMLMLCFYTFDKDTRCNMFLWFQRKLGLQEGLGPSTKTSRDRNYAIITFMETIYVFWFCYIWNLLCFDPGIVGTGDLFFGVNMATVFVAFVWSGYCMARLIKYRRISTALRYVIPVGNIFWVSIEVATKWKLFTEIWVRPWDYKIEMSVVLGAFLLLFLLLILAPKKPSELGISRPGHK
;
A
#
# COMPACT_ATOMS: atom_id res chain seq x y z
N MET A 1 -3.83 9.75 -8.97
CA MET A 1 -2.67 10.56 -8.54
C MET A 1 -2.93 11.09 -7.16
N THR A 2 -2.12 10.65 -6.19
CA THR A 2 -2.18 11.21 -4.83
C THR A 2 -1.50 12.58 -4.79
N TRP A 3 -1.79 13.41 -3.77
CA TRP A 3 -1.12 14.71 -3.60
C TRP A 3 0.40 14.60 -3.55
N VAL A 4 0.93 13.49 -3.00
CA VAL A 4 2.37 13.23 -2.91
C VAL A 4 2.98 12.98 -4.30
N GLU A 5 2.34 12.13 -5.12
CA GLU A 5 2.75 11.90 -6.51
C GLU A 5 2.69 13.18 -7.35
N PHE A 6 1.67 14.02 -7.11
CA PHE A 6 1.54 15.30 -7.80
C PHE A 6 2.75 16.22 -7.52
N PHE A 7 3.23 16.30 -6.28
CA PHE A 7 4.40 17.12 -5.97
C PHE A 7 5.68 16.56 -6.61
N PHE A 8 5.85 15.24 -6.69
CA PHE A 8 6.97 14.65 -7.43
C PHE A 8 6.88 14.94 -8.93
N MET A 9 5.69 14.88 -9.52
CA MET A 9 5.46 15.25 -10.91
C MET A 9 5.73 16.75 -11.14
N PHE A 10 5.27 17.62 -10.24
CA PHE A 10 5.45 19.06 -10.34
C PHE A 10 6.94 19.43 -10.31
N TYR A 11 7.67 18.96 -9.30
CA TYR A 11 9.11 19.24 -9.19
C TYR A 11 9.92 18.56 -10.30
N GLY A 12 9.68 17.27 -10.54
CA GLY A 12 10.43 16.51 -11.53
C GLY A 12 10.17 16.97 -12.96
N ARG A 13 8.92 16.89 -13.40
CA ARG A 13 8.54 17.10 -14.80
C ARG A 13 8.30 18.56 -15.14
N SER A 14 7.56 19.28 -14.31
CA SER A 14 7.11 20.64 -14.65
C SER A 14 8.16 21.72 -14.31
N ASN A 15 8.87 21.56 -13.20
CA ASN A 15 9.86 22.54 -12.73
C ASN A 15 11.26 22.26 -13.28
N TRP A 16 11.74 21.01 -13.19
CA TRP A 16 13.11 20.64 -13.58
C TRP A 16 13.22 19.94 -14.94
N GLY A 17 12.10 19.67 -15.61
CA GLY A 17 12.12 19.09 -16.97
C GLY A 17 12.74 17.69 -17.03
N MET A 18 12.68 16.91 -15.95
CA MET A 18 13.21 15.56 -15.92
C MET A 18 12.54 14.70 -17.00
N VAL A 19 13.38 14.02 -17.78
CA VAL A 19 12.92 13.07 -18.81
C VAL A 19 12.59 11.71 -18.19
N PRO A 20 11.59 10.99 -18.72
CA PRO A 20 11.33 9.62 -18.30
C PRO A 20 12.57 8.74 -18.48
N ARG A 21 12.67 7.67 -17.70
CA ARG A 21 13.77 6.72 -17.86
C ARG A 21 13.71 6.09 -19.25
N MET A 22 14.84 6.15 -19.96
CA MET A 22 15.00 5.50 -21.25
C MET A 22 15.68 4.16 -21.03
N ASP A 23 14.96 3.05 -21.23
CA ASP A 23 15.52 1.71 -21.19
C ASP A 23 15.14 1.02 -22.51
N GLY A 24 16.11 0.98 -23.43
CA GLY A 24 16.08 0.21 -24.66
C GLY A 24 17.52 -0.15 -25.05
N PRO A 25 17.75 -1.17 -25.88
CA PRO A 25 19.09 -1.53 -26.38
C PRO A 25 19.86 -0.34 -26.96
N ASP A 26 19.11 0.65 -27.50
CA ASP A 26 19.63 1.86 -28.13
C ASP A 26 19.47 3.14 -27.26
N GLY A 27 18.97 3.01 -26.02
CA GLY A 27 18.75 4.16 -25.13
C GLY A 27 17.62 5.13 -25.55
N LEU A 28 16.82 4.77 -26.54
CA LEU A 28 15.77 5.62 -27.15
C LEU A 28 14.32 5.20 -26.83
N GLN A 29 14.11 4.10 -26.10
CA GLN A 29 12.76 3.65 -25.74
C GLN A 29 12.42 4.08 -24.30
N VAL A 30 11.27 4.75 -24.14
CA VAL A 30 10.74 5.13 -22.83
C VAL A 30 10.37 3.86 -22.08
N SER A 31 11.06 3.57 -20.98
CA SER A 31 10.87 2.39 -20.12
C SER A 31 9.50 2.34 -19.41
N GLY A 32 8.67 3.36 -19.63
CA GLY A 32 7.38 3.52 -18.98
C GLY A 32 7.49 3.83 -17.49
N THR A 33 8.68 4.16 -16.98
CA THR A 33 8.88 4.70 -15.62
C THR A 33 8.97 6.21 -15.72
N SER A 34 7.89 6.86 -15.27
CA SER A 34 7.81 8.33 -15.26
C SER A 34 8.83 8.96 -14.29
N PRO A 35 9.26 10.20 -14.54
CA PRO A 35 10.25 10.91 -13.71
C PRO A 35 9.87 11.00 -12.23
N GLU A 36 8.59 11.19 -11.92
CA GLU A 36 8.07 11.24 -10.56
C GLU A 36 8.42 9.99 -9.72
N TYR A 37 8.45 8.82 -10.37
CA TYR A 37 8.78 7.57 -9.72
C TYR A 37 10.28 7.42 -9.46
N MET A 38 11.13 8.06 -10.27
CA MET A 38 12.59 8.07 -10.04
C MET A 38 12.94 8.88 -8.78
N ILE A 39 12.28 10.04 -8.60
CA ILE A 39 12.43 10.87 -7.40
C ILE A 39 11.92 10.11 -6.18
N MET A 40 10.79 9.40 -6.31
CA MET A 40 10.28 8.55 -5.24
C MET A 40 11.27 7.43 -4.90
N GLY A 41 11.91 6.80 -5.90
CA GLY A 41 12.97 5.80 -5.70
C GLY A 41 14.16 6.34 -4.89
N ALA A 42 14.54 7.61 -5.07
CA ALA A 42 15.61 8.24 -4.28
C ALA A 42 15.30 8.30 -2.77
N THR A 43 14.03 8.18 -2.37
CA THR A 43 13.62 8.20 -0.96
C THR A 43 13.84 6.85 -0.24
N VAL A 44 14.35 5.82 -0.92
CA VAL A 44 14.72 4.51 -0.35
C VAL A 44 15.53 4.62 0.94
N GLY A 45 16.58 5.45 0.95
CA GLY A 45 17.43 5.61 2.14
C GLY A 45 16.65 6.17 3.33
N LEU A 46 15.76 7.14 3.08
CA LEU A 46 14.93 7.75 4.12
C LEU A 46 13.87 6.78 4.62
N LEU A 47 13.29 5.97 3.73
CA LEU A 47 12.38 4.89 4.11
C LEU A 47 13.10 3.91 5.04
N MET A 48 14.26 3.39 4.64
CA MET A 48 14.99 2.39 5.43
C MET A 48 15.38 2.91 6.81
N LEU A 49 15.84 4.16 6.91
CA LEU A 49 16.14 4.79 8.19
C LEU A 49 14.90 4.86 9.10
N MET A 50 13.75 5.26 8.54
CA MET A 50 12.48 5.32 9.28
C MET A 50 11.99 3.91 9.69
N LEU A 51 12.06 2.92 8.80
CA LEU A 51 11.68 1.54 9.11
C LEU A 51 12.55 0.96 10.24
N CYS A 52 13.85 1.23 10.22
CA CYS A 52 14.76 0.86 11.30
C CYS A 52 14.35 1.53 12.61
N PHE A 53 14.10 2.84 12.60
CA PHE A 53 13.63 3.58 13.77
C PHE A 53 12.37 2.95 14.37
N TYR A 54 11.34 2.66 13.58
CA TYR A 54 10.12 2.02 14.07
C TYR A 54 10.30 0.57 14.50
N THR A 55 11.28 -0.14 13.96
CA THR A 55 11.57 -1.52 14.35
C THR A 55 12.23 -1.58 15.73
N PHE A 56 13.06 -0.60 16.07
CA PHE A 56 13.71 -0.48 17.39
C PHE A 56 12.91 0.36 18.39
N ASP A 57 11.82 0.99 17.97
CA ASP A 57 10.92 1.69 18.88
C ASP A 57 10.08 0.68 19.71
N LYS A 58 10.28 0.70 21.03
CA LYS A 58 9.51 -0.13 21.98
C LYS A 58 8.04 0.26 22.09
N ASP A 59 7.70 1.48 21.67
CA ASP A 59 6.34 2.00 21.70
C ASP A 59 5.63 1.92 20.34
N THR A 60 6.24 1.26 19.34
CA THR A 60 5.56 0.99 18.08
C THR A 60 4.37 0.07 18.32
N ARG A 61 3.17 0.52 17.91
CA ARG A 61 1.93 -0.26 18.01
C ARG A 61 1.36 -0.62 16.65
N CYS A 62 2.21 -0.52 15.62
CA CYS A 62 1.85 -0.98 14.30
C CYS A 62 1.91 -2.50 14.25
N ASN A 63 0.84 -3.13 13.75
CA ASN A 63 0.73 -4.60 13.77
C ASN A 63 1.83 -5.29 12.94
N MET A 64 2.33 -4.63 11.90
CA MET A 64 3.43 -5.11 11.07
C MET A 64 4.75 -5.09 11.85
N PHE A 65 5.13 -3.95 12.44
CA PHE A 65 6.37 -3.86 13.22
C PHE A 65 6.33 -4.76 14.47
N LEU A 66 5.18 -4.87 15.15
CA LEU A 66 5.00 -5.80 16.26
C LEU A 66 5.11 -7.27 15.82
N TRP A 67 4.76 -7.60 14.57
CA TRP A 67 4.98 -8.93 14.02
C TRP A 67 6.47 -9.18 13.75
N PHE A 68 7.18 -8.21 13.17
CA PHE A 68 8.63 -8.27 12.97
C PHE A 68 9.40 -8.37 14.29
N GLN A 69 9.11 -7.52 15.26
CA GLN A 69 9.75 -7.54 16.58
C GLN A 69 9.55 -8.88 17.30
N ARG A 70 8.36 -9.49 17.19
CA ARG A 70 8.10 -10.84 17.74
C ARG A 70 8.86 -11.94 17.03
N LYS A 71 8.98 -11.86 15.70
CA LYS A 71 9.69 -12.86 14.91
C LYS A 71 11.21 -12.76 15.03
N LEU A 72 11.74 -11.56 15.26
CA LEU A 72 13.16 -11.29 15.44
C LEU A 72 13.63 -11.38 16.91
N GLY A 73 12.74 -11.68 17.86
CA GLY A 73 13.08 -11.76 19.29
C GLY A 73 13.43 -10.41 19.95
N LEU A 74 13.21 -9.29 19.26
CA LEU A 74 13.59 -7.95 19.70
C LEU A 74 12.79 -7.47 20.92
N GLN A 75 11.62 -8.07 21.19
CA GLN A 75 10.76 -7.65 22.30
C GLN A 75 11.41 -7.78 23.67
N GLU A 76 12.31 -8.75 23.85
CA GLU A 76 13.03 -8.96 25.11
C GLU A 76 14.07 -7.87 25.35
N GLY A 77 14.74 -7.40 24.28
CA GLY A 77 15.76 -6.35 24.36
C GLY A 77 15.21 -4.92 24.43
N LEU A 78 14.02 -4.68 23.87
CA LEU A 78 13.39 -3.35 23.87
C LEU A 78 12.68 -3.00 25.19
N GLY A 79 12.38 -4.01 26.01
CA GLY A 79 11.67 -3.84 27.28
C GLY A 79 10.17 -3.55 27.12
N PRO A 80 9.43 -3.41 28.25
CA PRO A 80 7.99 -3.16 28.21
C PRO A 80 7.67 -1.77 27.65
N SER A 81 6.61 -1.71 26.84
CA SER A 81 6.10 -0.44 26.29
C SER A 81 5.70 0.51 27.42
N THR A 82 6.09 1.77 27.27
CA THR A 82 5.93 2.82 28.28
C THR A 82 4.56 3.48 28.20
N LYS A 83 3.89 3.42 27.03
CA LYS A 83 2.58 4.04 26.81
C LYS A 83 1.43 3.09 27.13
N THR A 84 0.52 3.55 28.00
CA THR A 84 -0.69 2.80 28.38
C THR A 84 -1.79 2.98 27.33
N SER A 85 -2.74 2.05 27.37
CA SER A 85 -3.89 1.98 26.49
C SER A 85 -4.74 3.27 26.35
N ARG A 86 -4.64 4.18 27.32
CA ARG A 86 -5.44 5.40 27.44
C ARG A 86 -4.80 6.61 26.74
N ASP A 87 -3.48 6.61 26.57
CA ASP A 87 -2.72 7.75 25.99
C ASP A 87 -2.59 7.65 24.46
N ARG A 88 -3.49 6.89 23.82
CA ARG A 88 -3.34 6.44 22.43
C ARG A 88 -4.19 7.26 21.47
N ASN A 89 -3.53 7.87 20.48
CA ASN A 89 -4.21 8.42 19.31
C ASN A 89 -4.23 7.38 18.17
N TYR A 90 -5.33 6.65 18.06
CA TYR A 90 -5.50 5.63 17.02
C TYR A 90 -5.51 6.21 15.59
N ALA A 91 -5.89 7.48 15.41
CA ALA A 91 -5.90 8.11 14.10
C ALA A 91 -4.48 8.28 13.57
N ILE A 92 -3.55 8.78 14.41
CA ILE A 92 -2.14 8.93 14.03
C ILE A 92 -1.50 7.58 13.72
N ILE A 93 -1.75 6.56 14.55
CA ILE A 93 -1.18 5.22 14.31
C ILE A 93 -1.66 4.66 12.96
N THR A 94 -2.97 4.79 12.67
CA THR A 94 -3.56 4.30 11.42
C THR A 94 -3.02 5.05 10.20
N PHE A 95 -2.87 6.36 10.33
CA PHE A 95 -2.30 7.22 9.30
C PHE A 95 -0.85 6.83 8.98
N MET A 96 -0.01 6.70 10.00
CA MET A 96 1.39 6.31 9.85
C MET A 96 1.51 4.90 9.25
N GLU A 97 0.74 3.92 9.74
CA GLU A 97 0.71 2.58 9.15
C GLU A 97 0.38 2.61 7.65
N THR A 98 -0.62 3.39 7.28
CA THR A 98 -1.04 3.49 5.88
C THR A 98 0.09 4.07 5.04
N ILE A 99 0.67 5.21 5.44
CA ILE A 99 1.75 5.84 4.68
C ILE A 99 2.95 4.93 4.53
N TYR A 100 3.42 4.27 5.60
CA TYR A 100 4.61 3.43 5.52
C TYR A 100 4.39 2.18 4.68
N VAL A 101 3.20 1.56 4.73
CA VAL A 101 2.92 0.40 3.86
C VAL A 101 2.83 0.82 2.40
N PHE A 102 2.15 1.94 2.10
CA PHE A 102 2.11 2.48 0.74
C PHE A 102 3.50 2.74 0.21
N TRP A 103 4.29 3.50 0.97
CA TRP A 103 5.62 3.89 0.58
C TRP A 103 6.57 2.68 0.44
N PHE A 104 6.47 1.70 1.34
CA PHE A 104 7.23 0.44 1.23
C PHE A 104 6.88 -0.33 -0.03
N CYS A 105 5.60 -0.54 -0.34
CA CYS A 105 5.18 -1.25 -1.54
C CYS A 105 5.59 -0.53 -2.83
N TYR A 106 5.51 0.81 -2.86
CA TYR A 106 5.99 1.59 -4.01
C TYR A 106 7.50 1.44 -4.21
N ILE A 107 8.28 1.60 -3.14
CA ILE A 107 9.73 1.43 -3.22
C ILE A 107 10.11 0.00 -3.61
N TRP A 108 9.46 -1.00 -3.01
CA TRP A 108 9.66 -2.40 -3.38
C TRP A 108 9.49 -2.58 -4.89
N ASN A 109 8.37 -2.09 -5.42
CA ASN A 109 8.03 -2.22 -6.82
C ASN A 109 9.06 -1.52 -7.72
N LEU A 110 9.46 -0.30 -7.37
CA LEU A 110 10.49 0.46 -8.10
C LEU A 110 11.85 -0.22 -8.10
N LEU A 111 12.26 -0.82 -6.98
CA LEU A 111 13.52 -1.57 -6.88
C LEU A 111 13.48 -2.84 -7.72
N CYS A 112 12.35 -3.55 -7.76
CA CYS A 112 12.17 -4.74 -8.59
C CYS A 112 12.20 -4.42 -10.09
N PHE A 113 11.78 -3.21 -10.47
CA PHE A 113 11.80 -2.75 -11.86
C PHE A 113 13.08 -2.02 -12.25
N ASP A 114 14.00 -1.72 -11.34
CA ASP A 114 15.24 -1.04 -11.71
C ASP A 114 16.23 -2.04 -12.33
N PRO A 115 16.51 -1.96 -13.65
CA PRO A 115 17.47 -2.85 -14.29
C PRO A 115 18.91 -2.59 -13.82
N GLY A 116 19.20 -1.43 -13.21
CA GLY A 116 20.50 -1.15 -12.61
C GLY A 116 20.77 -1.97 -11.35
N ILE A 117 19.73 -2.41 -10.65
CA ILE A 117 19.83 -3.21 -9.41
C ILE A 117 19.61 -4.70 -9.71
N VAL A 118 18.61 -5.02 -10.52
CA VAL A 118 18.19 -6.40 -10.79
C VAL A 118 18.93 -7.01 -12.00
N GLY A 119 19.52 -6.18 -12.86
CA GLY A 119 20.14 -6.60 -14.11
C GLY A 119 19.14 -6.78 -15.26
N THR A 120 19.66 -7.04 -16.46
CA THR A 120 18.87 -7.26 -17.69
C THR A 120 18.94 -8.73 -18.11
N GLY A 121 17.79 -9.43 -18.24
CA GLY A 121 17.72 -10.82 -18.71
C GLY A 121 16.78 -11.71 -17.88
N ASP A 122 17.07 -13.01 -17.80
CA ASP A 122 16.24 -14.01 -17.09
C ASP A 122 16.09 -13.70 -15.58
N LEU A 123 17.09 -13.06 -14.99
CA LEU A 123 17.06 -12.62 -13.59
C LEU A 123 15.98 -11.55 -13.35
N PHE A 124 15.79 -10.63 -14.31
CA PHE A 124 14.73 -9.62 -14.25
C PHE A 124 13.35 -10.27 -14.30
N PHE A 125 13.15 -11.24 -15.19
CA PHE A 125 11.89 -12.00 -15.24
C PHE A 125 11.64 -12.76 -13.94
N GLY A 126 12.66 -13.46 -13.42
CA GLY A 126 12.59 -14.23 -12.17
C GLY A 126 12.20 -13.37 -10.97
N VAL A 127 12.82 -12.20 -10.79
CA VAL A 127 12.53 -11.29 -9.67
C VAL A 127 11.12 -10.70 -9.77
N ASN A 128 10.67 -10.34 -10.97
CA ASN A 128 9.31 -9.83 -11.17
C ASN A 128 8.25 -10.91 -10.89
N MET A 129 8.46 -12.14 -11.35
CA MET A 129 7.55 -13.25 -11.06
C MET A 129 7.55 -13.64 -9.58
N ALA A 130 8.72 -13.65 -8.93
CA ALA A 130 8.81 -13.87 -7.49
C ALA A 130 8.07 -12.77 -6.72
N THR A 131 8.19 -11.51 -7.15
CA THR A 131 7.48 -10.37 -6.56
C THR A 131 5.97 -10.53 -6.68
N VAL A 132 5.46 -10.91 -7.85
CA VAL A 132 4.03 -11.19 -8.05
C VAL A 132 3.57 -12.30 -7.10
N PHE A 133 4.33 -13.40 -7.00
CA PHE A 133 3.98 -14.53 -6.15
C PHE A 133 3.95 -14.14 -4.66
N VAL A 134 4.99 -13.45 -4.17
CA VAL A 134 5.08 -13.00 -2.78
C VAL A 134 3.95 -12.03 -2.45
N ALA A 135 3.70 -11.04 -3.31
CA ALA A 135 2.63 -10.06 -3.13
C ALA A 135 1.24 -10.74 -3.13
N PHE A 136 1.02 -11.72 -4.02
CA PHE A 136 -0.25 -12.44 -4.12
C PHE A 136 -0.51 -13.33 -2.90
N VAL A 137 0.49 -14.11 -2.46
CA VAL A 137 0.40 -14.96 -1.26
C VAL A 137 0.20 -14.12 -0.01
N TRP A 138 0.96 -13.03 0.13
CA TRP A 138 0.84 -12.13 1.27
C TRP A 138 -0.53 -11.43 1.30
N SER A 139 -0.99 -10.91 0.17
CA SER A 139 -2.33 -10.33 0.05
C SER A 139 -3.41 -11.34 0.41
N GLY A 140 -3.33 -12.58 -0.09
CA GLY A 140 -4.29 -13.65 0.25
C GLY A 140 -4.30 -13.98 1.74
N TYR A 141 -3.14 -14.06 2.38
CA TYR A 141 -3.02 -14.26 3.82
C TYR A 141 -3.64 -13.11 4.63
N CYS A 142 -3.43 -11.86 4.21
CA CYS A 142 -4.04 -10.70 4.84
C CYS A 142 -5.55 -10.67 4.58
N MET A 143 -6.01 -10.96 3.37
CA MET A 143 -7.44 -11.02 3.02
C MET A 143 -8.21 -12.01 3.91
N ALA A 144 -7.66 -13.19 4.15
CA ALA A 144 -8.26 -14.19 5.05
C ALA A 144 -8.42 -13.69 6.50
N ARG A 145 -7.59 -12.74 6.94
CA ARG A 145 -7.71 -12.07 8.24
C ARG A 145 -8.70 -10.91 8.19
N LEU A 146 -8.74 -10.18 7.08
CA LEU A 146 -9.64 -9.05 6.87
C LEU A 146 -11.11 -9.47 7.06
N ILE A 147 -11.50 -10.60 6.46
CA ILE A 147 -12.88 -11.13 6.51
C ILE A 147 -13.33 -11.43 7.97
N LYS A 148 -12.39 -11.67 8.89
CA LYS A 148 -12.70 -11.97 10.29
C LYS A 148 -12.99 -10.72 11.13
N TYR A 149 -12.65 -9.52 10.65
CA TYR A 149 -12.88 -8.29 11.41
C TYR A 149 -14.35 -7.86 11.36
N ARG A 150 -14.98 -7.79 12.54
CA ARG A 150 -16.38 -7.34 12.69
C ARG A 150 -16.55 -5.82 12.85
N ARG A 151 -15.49 -5.09 13.17
CA ARG A 151 -15.53 -3.63 13.32
C ARG A 151 -15.08 -2.96 12.02
N ILE A 152 -15.97 -2.14 11.44
CA ILE A 152 -15.72 -1.41 10.19
C ILE A 152 -14.44 -0.57 10.27
N SER A 153 -14.21 0.16 11.36
CA SER A 153 -13.01 0.99 11.51
C SER A 153 -11.70 0.18 11.51
N THR A 154 -11.70 -1.00 12.15
CA THR A 154 -10.56 -1.92 12.13
C THR A 154 -10.40 -2.58 10.77
N ALA A 155 -11.51 -2.91 10.10
CA ALA A 155 -11.51 -3.46 8.76
C ALA A 155 -10.96 -2.45 7.73
N LEU A 156 -11.37 -1.17 7.79
CA LEU A 156 -10.89 -0.10 6.91
C LEU A 156 -9.38 0.14 7.05
N ARG A 157 -8.87 0.18 8.28
CA ARG A 157 -7.43 0.28 8.56
C ARG A 157 -6.64 -0.87 7.93
N TYR A 158 -7.25 -2.05 7.80
CA TYR A 158 -6.57 -3.24 7.31
C TYR A 158 -6.75 -3.43 5.80
N VAL A 159 -7.92 -3.10 5.22
CA VAL A 159 -8.20 -3.28 3.79
C VAL A 159 -7.34 -2.37 2.91
N ILE A 160 -7.04 -1.15 3.36
CA ILE A 160 -6.24 -0.19 2.61
C ILE A 160 -4.82 -0.74 2.33
N PRO A 161 -4.05 -1.19 3.34
CA PRO A 161 -2.80 -1.92 3.13
C PRO A 161 -2.91 -3.20 2.30
N VAL A 162 -3.97 -4.01 2.52
CA VAL A 162 -4.17 -5.27 1.77
C VAL A 162 -4.32 -5.00 0.27
N GLY A 163 -5.16 -4.01 -0.07
CA GLY A 163 -5.37 -3.60 -1.46
C GLY A 163 -4.08 -3.09 -2.11
N ASN A 164 -3.26 -2.35 -1.35
CA ASN A 164 -1.98 -1.85 -1.84
C ASN A 164 -0.96 -2.97 -2.11
N ILE A 165 -0.86 -3.97 -1.23
CA ILE A 165 0.00 -5.14 -1.46
C ILE A 165 -0.47 -5.92 -2.69
N PHE A 166 -1.78 -6.10 -2.85
CA PHE A 166 -2.36 -6.75 -4.03
C PHE A 166 -2.05 -5.99 -5.32
N TRP A 167 -2.05 -4.65 -5.25
CA TRP A 167 -1.78 -3.79 -6.41
C TRP A 167 -0.40 -4.04 -7.02
N VAL A 168 0.61 -4.38 -6.22
CA VAL A 168 1.95 -4.74 -6.71
C VAL A 168 1.88 -5.86 -7.75
N SER A 169 1.04 -6.88 -7.54
CA SER A 169 0.85 -7.97 -8.51
C SER A 169 0.20 -7.48 -9.82
N ILE A 170 -0.78 -6.58 -9.73
CA ILE A 170 -1.47 -5.99 -10.89
C ILE A 170 -0.52 -5.10 -11.69
N GLU A 171 0.28 -4.29 -11.01
CA GLU A 171 1.22 -3.36 -11.62
C GLU A 171 2.28 -4.10 -12.43
N VAL A 172 2.84 -5.19 -11.87
CA VAL A 172 3.74 -6.07 -12.63
C VAL A 172 3.01 -6.71 -13.80
N ALA A 173 1.82 -7.28 -13.62
CA ALA A 173 1.08 -7.89 -14.73
C ALA A 173 0.80 -6.90 -15.88
N THR A 174 0.50 -5.64 -15.55
CA THR A 174 0.24 -4.56 -16.51
C THR A 174 1.52 -4.15 -17.24
N LYS A 175 2.66 -4.05 -16.54
CA LYS A 175 3.97 -3.77 -17.16
C LYS A 175 4.36 -4.83 -18.19
N TRP A 176 4.02 -6.10 -17.93
CA TRP A 176 4.19 -7.22 -18.87
C TRP A 176 3.13 -7.26 -19.99
N LYS A 177 2.25 -6.24 -20.07
CA LYS A 177 1.16 -6.14 -21.06
C LYS A 177 0.17 -7.31 -21.02
N LEU A 178 0.06 -8.02 -19.90
CA LEU A 178 -0.91 -9.12 -19.75
C LEU A 178 -2.35 -8.59 -19.72
N PHE A 179 -2.53 -7.40 -19.14
CA PHE A 179 -3.80 -6.70 -19.09
C PHE A 179 -3.54 -5.20 -19.28
N THR A 180 -4.52 -4.47 -19.82
CA THR A 180 -4.50 -3.00 -19.73
C THR A 180 -5.38 -2.57 -18.58
N GLU A 181 -4.92 -1.59 -17.81
CA GLU A 181 -5.67 -1.08 -16.68
C GLU A 181 -7.01 -0.52 -17.15
N ILE A 182 -8.09 -1.07 -16.58
CA ILE A 182 -9.47 -0.69 -16.87
C ILE A 182 -9.64 0.84 -16.71
N TRP A 183 -8.94 1.43 -15.75
CA TRP A 183 -8.96 2.86 -15.41
C TRP A 183 -8.23 3.77 -16.40
N VAL A 184 -7.28 3.24 -17.17
CA VAL A 184 -6.53 4.02 -18.17
C VAL A 184 -7.35 4.23 -19.43
N ARG A 185 -8.21 3.25 -19.78
CA ARG A 185 -9.12 3.34 -20.93
C ARG A 185 -10.57 3.02 -20.53
N PRO A 186 -11.21 3.91 -19.74
CA PRO A 186 -12.54 3.65 -19.21
C PRO A 186 -13.61 3.48 -20.30
N TRP A 187 -13.37 4.07 -21.48
CA TRP A 187 -14.29 4.00 -22.61
C TRP A 187 -14.23 2.67 -23.37
N ASP A 188 -13.09 1.96 -23.32
CA ASP A 188 -12.92 0.65 -23.95
C ASP A 188 -13.55 -0.45 -23.08
N TYR A 189 -13.51 -0.28 -21.76
CA TYR A 189 -13.97 -1.26 -20.75
C TYR A 189 -15.32 -0.87 -20.11
N LYS A 190 -16.34 -0.67 -20.94
CA LYS A 190 -17.67 -0.19 -20.50
C LYS A 190 -18.35 -1.17 -19.54
N ILE A 191 -18.20 -2.48 -19.77
CA ILE A 191 -18.86 -3.52 -18.97
C ILE A 191 -18.23 -3.55 -17.57
N GLU A 192 -16.91 -3.60 -17.50
CA GLU A 192 -16.14 -3.64 -16.26
C GLU A 192 -16.42 -2.38 -15.42
N MET A 193 -16.42 -1.21 -16.07
CA MET A 193 -16.76 0.06 -15.41
C MET A 193 -18.20 0.09 -14.89
N SER A 194 -19.15 -0.48 -15.64
CA SER A 194 -20.56 -0.57 -15.19
C SER A 194 -20.73 -1.49 -13.98
N VAL A 195 -19.98 -2.60 -13.92
CA VAL A 195 -19.99 -3.52 -12.77
C VAL A 195 -19.43 -2.84 -11.53
N VAL A 196 -18.33 -2.11 -11.67
CA VAL A 196 -17.74 -1.34 -10.56
C VAL A 196 -18.72 -0.27 -10.05
N LEU A 197 -19.35 0.47 -10.95
CA LEU A 197 -20.40 1.44 -10.60
C LEU A 197 -21.57 0.75 -9.86
N GLY A 198 -22.03 -0.39 -10.38
CA GLY A 198 -23.08 -1.20 -9.75
C GLY A 198 -22.70 -1.66 -8.34
N ALA A 199 -21.45 -2.06 -8.12
CA ALA A 199 -20.95 -2.43 -6.80
C ALA A 199 -20.94 -1.25 -5.83
N PHE A 200 -20.55 -0.05 -6.28
CA PHE A 200 -20.63 1.17 -5.46
C PHE A 200 -22.06 1.54 -5.10
N LEU A 201 -22.99 1.48 -6.08
CA LEU A 201 -24.41 1.76 -5.85
C LEU A 201 -25.02 0.74 -4.87
N LEU A 202 -24.71 -0.54 -5.03
CA LEU A 202 -25.15 -1.59 -4.12
C LEU A 202 -24.61 -1.36 -2.71
N LEU A 203 -23.33 -1.00 -2.58
CA LEU A 203 -22.73 -0.68 -1.28
C LEU A 203 -23.38 0.56 -0.64
N PHE A 204 -23.71 1.58 -1.44
CA PHE A 204 -24.42 2.76 -0.98
C PHE A 204 -25.84 2.44 -0.51
N LEU A 205 -26.58 1.61 -1.26
CA LEU A 205 -27.90 1.12 -0.86
C LEU A 205 -27.83 0.30 0.43
N LEU A 206 -26.87 -0.61 0.55
CA LEU A 206 -26.66 -1.39 1.77
C LEU A 206 -26.33 -0.49 2.96
N LEU A 207 -25.58 0.60 2.78
CA LEU A 207 -25.28 1.56 3.85
C LEU A 207 -26.53 2.32 4.31
N ILE A 208 -27.43 2.69 3.40
CA ILE A 208 -28.70 3.36 3.75
C ILE A 208 -29.63 2.39 4.48
N LEU A 209 -29.70 1.14 4.01
CA LEU A 209 -30.56 0.10 4.59
C LEU A 209 -29.99 -0.52 5.87
N ALA A 210 -28.69 -0.37 6.12
CA ALA A 210 -28.04 -0.92 7.30
C ALA A 210 -28.64 -0.31 8.57
N PRO A 211 -29.06 -1.13 9.55
CA PRO A 211 -29.59 -0.62 10.81
C PRO A 211 -28.51 0.19 11.54
N LYS A 212 -28.84 1.43 11.91
CA LYS A 212 -27.93 2.32 12.65
C LYS A 212 -27.52 1.68 13.97
N LYS A 213 -26.22 1.75 14.29
CA LYS A 213 -25.72 1.22 15.57
C LYS A 213 -26.29 2.04 16.75
N PRO A 214 -26.56 1.39 17.91
CA PRO A 214 -27.02 2.10 19.12
C PRO A 214 -26.09 3.24 19.57
N SER A 215 -24.79 3.11 19.28
CA SER A 215 -23.79 4.16 19.56
C SER A 215 -23.95 5.42 18.72
N GLU A 216 -24.59 5.35 17.56
CA GLU A 216 -24.89 6.51 16.71
C GLU A 216 -26.26 7.13 17.01
N LEU A 217 -27.08 6.41 17.78
CA LEU A 217 -28.39 6.87 18.27
C LEU A 217 -28.30 7.58 19.63
N GLY A 218 -27.08 7.75 20.19
CA GLY A 218 -26.87 8.36 21.51
C GLY A 218 -27.40 7.51 22.68
N ILE A 219 -27.77 6.26 22.44
CA ILE A 219 -28.31 5.37 23.47
C ILE A 219 -27.14 4.68 24.18
N SER A 220 -26.78 5.21 25.35
CA SER A 220 -25.87 4.56 26.30
C SER A 220 -26.36 3.15 26.59
N ARG A 221 -25.48 2.15 26.44
CA ARG A 221 -25.81 0.76 26.80
C ARG A 221 -26.27 0.69 28.26
N PRO A 222 -27.44 0.12 28.58
CA PRO A 222 -27.80 -0.20 29.95
C PRO A 222 -26.92 -1.37 30.39
N GLY A 223 -25.92 -1.14 31.25
CA GLY A 223 -25.15 -2.25 31.83
C GLY A 223 -23.67 -2.04 32.10
N HIS A 224 -23.21 -0.82 32.40
CA HIS A 224 -21.96 -0.64 33.16
C HIS A 224 -22.21 0.35 34.30
N LYS A 225 -22.72 -0.19 35.42
CA LYS A 225 -22.41 0.28 36.76
C LYS A 225 -21.47 -0.76 37.37
#